data_AF-A0A1M6VVG2-F1
#
_entry.id   AF-A0A1M6VVG2-F1
#
_cell.length_a   1.000
_cell.length_b   1.000
_cell.length_c   1.000
_cell.angle_alpha   90.00
_cell.angle_beta   90.00
_cell.angle_gamma   90.00
#
_symmetry.space_group_name_H-M   'P 1'
#
loop_
_entity.id
_entity.type
_entity.pdbx_description
1 polymer ?
#
loop_
_entity_poly.entity_id
_entity_poly.type
_entity_poly.pdbx_seq_one_letter_code
_entity_poly.pdbx_strand_id
1 'polypeptide(L)'
;MSSPPKAKGRSWRSVARAIYTASKPNAIMNIIRSWREIKIMLKWKFSTLNDADFEYEEGYKDNMLDRLAQKLNTSRTELEGMITELQNH
;
A
#
# COMPACT_ATOMS: atom_id res chain seq x y z
N MET A 1 -37.29 -13.03 9.34
CA MET A 1 -37.42 -14.42 9.79
C MET A 1 -37.56 -15.31 8.57
N SER A 2 -36.56 -16.15 8.27
CA SER A 2 -36.72 -17.35 7.42
C SER A 2 -35.56 -18.30 7.73
N SER A 3 -35.87 -19.42 8.39
CA SER A 3 -34.93 -20.46 8.79
C SER A 3 -34.59 -21.38 7.62
N PRO A 4 -33.31 -21.77 7.41
CA PRO A 4 -32.94 -22.71 6.35
C PRO A 4 -33.13 -24.19 6.77
N PRO A 5 -33.33 -25.10 5.79
CA PRO A 5 -33.79 -26.47 6.02
C PRO A 5 -32.70 -27.37 6.61
N LYS A 6 -32.99 -28.09 7.70
CA LYS A 6 -32.04 -28.97 8.43
C LYS A 6 -31.47 -30.09 7.56
N ALA A 7 -30.26 -29.91 7.04
CA ALA A 7 -29.46 -30.99 6.45
C ALA A 7 -28.96 -31.95 7.55
N LYS A 8 -29.37 -33.21 7.47
CA LYS A 8 -29.02 -34.29 8.41
C LYS A 8 -27.55 -34.70 8.17
N GLY A 9 -26.68 -34.50 9.16
CA GLY A 9 -25.36 -35.14 9.22
C GLY A 9 -24.13 -34.32 8.80
N ARG A 10 -24.25 -33.03 8.47
CA ARG A 10 -23.07 -32.17 8.25
C ARG A 10 -23.25 -30.85 8.99
N SER A 11 -22.33 -30.57 9.92
CA SER A 11 -22.33 -29.34 10.72
C SER A 11 -22.39 -28.12 9.81
N TRP A 12 -23.39 -27.27 10.00
CA TRP A 12 -23.54 -25.99 9.28
C TRP A 12 -22.29 -25.12 9.39
N ARG A 13 -21.52 -25.26 10.48
CA ARG A 13 -20.23 -24.59 10.65
C ARG A 13 -19.19 -25.07 9.65
N SER A 14 -19.17 -26.36 9.32
CA SER A 14 -18.25 -26.93 8.34
C SER A 14 -18.63 -26.51 6.92
N VAL A 15 -19.93 -26.44 6.62
CA VAL A 15 -20.43 -25.99 5.32
C VAL A 15 -20.14 -24.49 5.12
N ALA A 16 -20.43 -23.66 6.13
CA ALA A 16 -20.11 -22.23 6.09
C ALA A 16 -18.59 -21.98 5.98
N ARG A 17 -17.77 -22.76 6.71
CA ARG A 17 -16.31 -22.71 6.60
C ARG A 17 -15.84 -23.07 5.20
N ALA A 18 -16.37 -24.14 4.60
CA ALA A 18 -16.00 -24.58 3.26
C ALA A 18 -16.37 -23.54 2.18
N ILE A 19 -17.54 -22.91 2.29
CA ILE A 19 -17.99 -21.85 1.39
C ILE A 19 -17.09 -20.60 1.55
N TYR A 20 -16.79 -20.19 2.78
CA TYR A 20 -15.90 -19.05 3.04
C TYR A 20 -14.46 -19.29 2.54
N THR A 21 -13.94 -20.51 2.68
CA THR A 21 -12.61 -20.86 2.15
C THR A 21 -12.58 -20.95 0.63
N ALA A 22 -13.64 -21.44 -0.01
CA ALA A 22 -13.72 -21.54 -1.47
C ALA A 22 -13.95 -20.19 -2.17
N SER A 23 -14.46 -19.18 -1.43
CA SER A 23 -14.72 -17.81 -1.90
C SER A 23 -13.66 -16.80 -1.41
N LYS A 24 -12.49 -17.24 -0.92
CA LYS A 24 -11.37 -16.32 -0.72
C LYS A 24 -10.83 -15.97 -2.11
N PRO A 25 -10.97 -14.71 -2.60
CA PRO A 25 -10.17 -14.30 -3.74
C PRO A 25 -8.72 -14.59 -3.37
N ASN A 26 -7.98 -15.26 -4.27
CA ASN A 26 -6.53 -15.33 -4.19
C ASN A 26 -6.08 -13.94 -3.79
N ALA A 27 -5.47 -13.80 -2.61
CA ALA A 27 -4.91 -12.54 -2.19
C ALA A 27 -3.90 -12.21 -3.28
N ILE A 28 -4.28 -11.32 -4.21
CA ILE A 28 -3.35 -10.61 -5.06
C ILE A 28 -2.30 -10.15 -4.07
N MET A 29 -1.09 -10.70 -4.15
CA MET A 29 -0.01 -10.37 -3.23
C MET A 29 0.30 -8.90 -3.50
N ASN A 30 -0.43 -8.02 -2.80
CA ASN A 30 -0.27 -6.60 -2.88
C ASN A 30 1.01 -6.31 -2.09
N ILE A 31 2.15 -6.53 -2.73
CA ILE A 31 3.47 -6.25 -2.17
C ILE A 31 3.56 -4.73 -2.16
N ILE A 32 3.03 -4.13 -1.10
CA ILE A 32 3.16 -2.69 -0.86
C ILE A 32 4.62 -2.48 -0.45
N ARG A 33 5.38 -1.74 -1.26
CA ARG A 33 6.75 -1.37 -0.89
C ARG A 33 6.74 -0.50 0.36
N SER A 34 7.71 -0.73 1.23
CA SER A 34 7.93 0.12 2.39
C SER A 34 8.43 1.51 1.98
N TRP A 35 8.17 2.51 2.81
CA TRP A 35 8.71 3.87 2.60
C TRP A 35 10.24 3.88 2.45
N ARG A 36 10.94 2.98 3.15
CA ARG A 36 12.40 2.85 3.05
C ARG A 36 12.84 2.44 1.65
N GLU A 37 12.13 1.50 1.02
CA GLU A 37 12.41 1.07 -0.36
C GLU A 37 12.09 2.18 -1.36
N ILE A 38 10.96 2.87 -1.20
CA ILE A 38 10.59 4.01 -2.04
C ILE A 38 11.68 5.10 -2.00
N LYS A 39 12.22 5.41 -0.81
CA LYS A 39 13.34 6.36 -0.67
C LYS A 39 14.59 5.92 -1.44
N ILE A 40 14.93 4.62 -1.38
CA ILE A 40 16.08 4.09 -2.12
C ILE A 40 15.87 4.25 -3.63
N MET A 41 14.68 3.91 -4.11
CA MET A 41 14.34 4.04 -5.53
C MET A 41 14.34 5.50 -5.99
N LEU A 42 13.82 6.42 -5.18
CA LEU A 42 13.89 7.86 -5.45
C LEU A 42 15.35 8.35 -5.54
N LYS A 43 16.23 7.93 -4.63
CA LYS A 43 17.66 8.27 -4.68
C LYS A 43 18.38 7.67 -5.90
N TRP A 44 17.95 6.51 -6.39
CA TRP A 44 18.48 5.94 -7.64
C TRP A 44 18.00 6.71 -8.87
N LYS A 45 16.73 7.15 -8.88
CA LYS A 45 16.17 7.94 -9.98
C LYS A 45 16.73 9.36 -10.01
N PHE A 46 16.97 9.94 -8.83
CA PHE A 46 17.40 11.31 -8.65
C PHE A 46 18.66 11.36 -7.78
N SER A 47 19.83 11.43 -8.43
CA SER A 47 21.14 11.55 -7.78
C SER A 47 21.31 12.82 -6.96
N THR A 48 20.42 13.80 -7.11
CA THR A 48 20.37 15.04 -6.32
C THR A 48 19.79 14.84 -4.93
N LEU A 49 19.08 13.73 -4.68
CA LEU A 49 18.48 13.41 -3.40
C LEU A 49 19.47 12.69 -2.48
N ASN A 50 19.45 13.06 -1.22
CA ASN A 50 20.22 12.43 -0.15
C ASN A 50 19.30 12.07 1.02
N ASP A 51 19.83 11.38 2.04
CA ASP A 51 19.04 10.95 3.19
C ASP A 51 18.44 12.11 3.99
N ALA A 52 19.15 13.24 4.09
CA ALA A 52 18.69 14.43 4.82
C ALA A 52 17.45 15.08 4.17
N ASP A 53 17.25 14.92 2.86
CA ASP A 53 16.05 15.42 2.17
C ASP A 53 14.77 14.68 2.60
N PHE A 54 14.90 13.50 3.22
CA PHE A 54 13.77 12.69 3.70
C PHE A 54 13.60 12.74 5.21
N GLU A 55 14.38 13.57 5.90
CA GLU A 55 14.25 13.80 7.34
C GLU A 55 13.14 14.82 7.60
N TYR A 56 12.24 14.47 8.50
CA TYR A 56 11.16 15.33 8.95
C TYR A 56 10.73 14.94 10.37
N GLU A 57 10.26 15.92 11.12
CA GLU A 57 9.62 15.69 12.41
C GLU A 57 8.21 15.15 12.22
N GLU A 58 7.70 14.40 13.20
CA GLU A 58 6.36 13.83 13.15
C GLU A 58 5.31 14.93 12.89
N GLY A 59 4.47 14.74 11.87
CA GLY A 59 3.50 15.74 11.41
C GLY A 59 3.99 16.69 10.32
N TYR A 60 5.29 16.76 10.02
CA TYR A 60 5.87 17.64 8.99
C TYR A 60 6.16 16.93 7.66
N LYS A 61 5.51 15.79 7.43
CA LYS A 61 5.70 15.00 6.20
C LYS A 61 5.37 15.80 4.94
N ASP A 62 4.28 16.57 4.96
CA ASP A 62 3.86 17.34 3.78
C ASP A 62 4.88 18.42 3.42
N ASN A 63 5.45 19.10 4.42
CA ASN A 63 6.48 20.11 4.20
C ASN A 63 7.75 19.49 3.58
N MET A 64 8.17 18.32 4.07
CA MET A 64 9.30 17.59 3.48
C MET A 64 9.04 17.22 2.02
N LEU A 65 7.83 16.76 1.70
CA LEU A 65 7.47 16.44 0.33
C LEU A 65 7.38 17.69 -0.57
N ASP A 66 6.95 18.84 -0.05
CA ASP A 66 7.01 20.11 -0.78
C ASP A 66 8.46 20.52 -1.09
N ARG A 67 9.37 20.36 -0.11
CA ARG A 67 10.81 20.63 -0.30
C ARG A 67 11.44 19.67 -1.32
N LEU A 68 11.05 18.40 -1.31
CA LEU A 68 11.46 17.43 -2.34
C LEU A 68 10.99 17.84 -3.73
N ALA A 69 9.72 18.22 -3.87
CA ALA A 69 9.16 18.65 -5.15
C ALA A 69 9.90 19.88 -5.70
N GLN A 70 10.17 20.87 -4.84
CA GLN A 70 10.97 22.05 -5.19
C GLN A 70 12.40 21.68 -5.61
N LYS A 71 13.08 20.80 -4.86
CA LYS A 71 14.45 20.37 -5.17
C LYS A 71 14.58 19.63 -6.49
N LEU A 72 13.55 18.86 -6.84
CA LEU A 72 13.47 18.12 -8.09
C LEU A 72 12.89 18.96 -9.25
N ASN A 73 12.50 20.22 -9.00
CA ASN A 73 11.86 21.12 -9.96
C ASN A 73 10.60 20.51 -10.61
N THR A 74 9.77 19.86 -9.79
CA THR A 74 8.52 19.19 -10.19
C THR A 74 7.36 19.64 -9.29
N SER A 75 6.13 19.32 -9.70
CA SER A 75 4.94 19.62 -8.91
C SER A 75 4.71 18.60 -7.80
N ARG A 76 3.99 19.00 -6.75
CA ARG A 76 3.63 18.13 -5.63
C ARG A 76 2.88 16.87 -6.09
N THR A 77 1.93 17.05 -7.00
CA THR A 77 1.10 15.97 -7.56
C THR A 77 1.92 14.97 -8.35
N GLU A 78 2.92 15.44 -9.11
CA GLU A 78 3.78 14.58 -9.90
C GLU A 78 4.71 13.75 -8.99
N LEU A 79 5.31 14.36 -7.95
CA LEU A 79 6.08 13.64 -6.94
C LEU A 79 5.24 12.54 -6.25
N GLU A 80 4.00 12.85 -5.88
CA GLU A 80 3.08 11.87 -5.29
C GLU A 80 2.70 10.74 -6.25
N GLY A 81 2.52 11.07 -7.53
CA GLY A 81 2.34 10.10 -8.60
C GLY A 81 3.52 9.13 -8.68
N MET A 82 4.75 9.65 -8.67
CA MET A 82 5.96 8.82 -8.66
C MET A 82 6.04 7.93 -7.42
N ILE A 83 5.74 8.47 -6.23
CA ILE A 83 5.73 7.68 -4.99
C ILE A 83 4.68 6.57 -5.06
N THR A 84 3.50 6.87 -5.57
CA THR A 84 2.40 5.90 -5.72
C THR A 84 2.73 4.81 -6.73
N GLU A 85 3.37 5.17 -7.84
CA GLU A 85 3.86 4.23 -8.84
C GLU A 85 4.92 3.29 -8.24
N LEU A 86 5.89 3.84 -7.50
CA LEU A 86 6.92 3.07 -6.80
C LEU A 86 6.37 2.18 -5.67
N GLN A 87 5.20 2.50 -5.12
CA GLN A 87 4.58 1.74 -4.03
C GLN A 87 3.84 0.50 -4.52
N ASN A 88 3.25 0.55 -5.72
CA ASN A 88 2.34 -0.48 -6.25
C ASN A 88 2.96 -1.40 -7.33
N HIS A 89 4.11 -1.03 -7.88
CA HIS A 89 4.90 -1.88 -8.78
C HIS A 89 5.98 -2.67 -8.03
#